data_AF-A0A0K2RAH2-F1
#
_entry.id   AF-A0A0K2RAH2-F1
#
_cell.length_a   1.000
_cell.length_b   1.000
_cell.length_c   1.000
_cell.angle_alpha   90.00
_cell.angle_beta   90.00
_cell.angle_gamma   90.00
#
_symmetry.space_group_name_H-M   'P 1'
#
loop_
_entity.id
_entity.type
_entity.pdbx_description
1 polymer ?
#
loop_
_entity_poly.entity_id
_entity_poly.type
_entity_poly.pdbx_seq_one_letter_code
_entity_poly.pdbx_strand_id
1 'polypeptide(L)'
;MAVSLSDSSEPTTVTVFDVAEYILAKHAVEHPENPQMTTMKLQKLVYYCQAWHLAWDGWAMFPEEIQAWASGPVCPALYEVHRGIFAVGPGFFAKRLHVRSDVSNAG
;
A
#
# COMPACT_ATOMS: atom_id res chain seq x y z
N MET A 1 40.67 -21.42 -0.15
CA MET A 1 39.23 -21.78 -0.09
C MET A 1 38.47 -20.49 0.16
N ALA A 2 37.73 -20.00 -0.84
CA ALA A 2 36.86 -18.84 -0.67
C ALA A 2 35.43 -19.37 -0.47
N VAL A 3 34.82 -19.03 0.67
CA VAL A 3 33.40 -19.29 0.93
C VAL A 3 32.63 -18.14 0.31
N SER A 4 31.89 -18.42 -0.77
CA SER A 4 30.95 -17.48 -1.36
C SER A 4 29.78 -17.25 -0.40
N LEU A 5 29.66 -16.03 0.12
CA LEU A 5 28.46 -15.55 0.81
C LEU A 5 27.52 -15.00 -0.26
N SER A 6 26.59 -15.82 -0.74
CA SER A 6 25.39 -15.35 -1.43
C SER A 6 24.22 -15.41 -0.44
N ASP A 7 24.13 -14.42 0.44
CA ASP A 7 22.86 -14.13 1.11
C ASP A 7 21.95 -13.44 0.09
N SER A 8 21.23 -14.23 -0.70
CA SER A 8 20.24 -13.76 -1.65
C SER A 8 18.92 -13.44 -0.94
N SER A 9 18.93 -12.47 -0.02
CA SER A 9 17.68 -11.84 0.43
C SER A 9 17.27 -10.83 -0.62
N GLU A 10 16.35 -11.19 -1.52
CA GLU A 10 15.80 -10.23 -2.46
C GLU A 10 15.16 -9.06 -1.69
N PRO A 11 15.34 -7.80 -2.15
CA PRO A 11 14.72 -6.66 -1.51
C PRO A 11 13.20 -6.83 -1.55
N THR A 12 12.59 -6.96 -0.38
CA THR A 12 11.13 -7.03 -0.23
C THR A 12 10.58 -5.64 -0.53
N THR A 13 10.00 -5.48 -1.72
CA THR A 13 9.46 -4.21 -2.19
C THR A 13 8.13 -3.93 -1.47
N VAL A 14 7.99 -2.73 -0.90
CA VAL A 14 6.76 -2.29 -0.23
C VAL A 14 5.68 -2.00 -1.29
N THR A 15 4.46 -2.48 -1.06
CA THR A 15 3.29 -2.23 -1.91
C THR A 15 2.34 -1.24 -1.26
N VAL A 16 1.41 -0.67 -2.05
CA VAL A 16 0.32 0.15 -1.50
C VAL A 16 -0.54 -0.61 -0.48
N PHE A 17 -0.66 -1.94 -0.61
CA PHE A 17 -1.42 -2.77 0.33
C PHE A 17 -0.73 -2.87 1.68
N ASP A 18 0.60 -2.96 1.71
CA ASP A 18 1.38 -2.97 2.95
C ASP A 18 1.22 -1.64 3.70
N VAL A 19 1.31 -0.51 2.98
CA VAL A 19 1.11 0.82 3.54
C VAL A 19 -0.33 0.99 4.05
N ALA A 20 -1.32 0.58 3.27
CA ALA A 20 -2.72 0.65 3.66
C ALA A 20 -3.01 -0.18 4.92
N GLU A 21 -2.51 -1.41 4.97
CA GLU A 21 -2.69 -2.32 6.10
C GLU A 21 -1.99 -1.77 7.36
N TYR A 22 -0.80 -1.19 7.21
CA TYR A 22 -0.11 -0.52 8.31
C TYR A 22 -0.92 0.66 8.87
N ILE A 23 -1.48 1.52 8.01
CA ILE A 23 -2.32 2.65 8.40
C ILE A 23 -3.56 2.16 9.17
N LEU A 24 -4.23 1.12 8.67
CA LEU A 24 -5.42 0.55 9.32
C LEU A 24 -5.09 -0.06 10.68
N ALA A 25 -3.99 -0.82 10.77
CA ALA A 25 -3.53 -1.39 12.03
C ALA A 25 -3.23 -0.30 13.07
N LYS A 26 -2.53 0.77 12.69
CA LYS A 26 -2.26 1.90 13.58
C LYS A 26 -3.55 2.60 14.03
N HIS A 27 -4.45 2.88 13.10
CA HIS A 27 -5.74 3.49 13.40
C HIS A 27 -6.55 2.65 14.41
N ALA A 28 -6.57 1.33 14.25
CA ALA A 28 -7.33 0.46 15.15
C ALA A 28 -6.74 0.36 16.56
N VAL A 29 -5.41 0.49 16.71
CA VAL A 29 -4.78 0.61 18.03
C VAL A 29 -5.14 1.94 18.70
N GLU A 30 -5.17 3.03 17.92
CA GLU A 30 -5.49 4.37 18.43
C GLU A 30 -6.98 4.58 18.72
N HIS A 31 -7.86 3.86 18.03
CA HIS A 31 -9.32 3.98 18.10
C HIS A 31 -10.00 2.61 18.33
N PRO A 32 -9.83 1.98 19.51
CA PRO A 32 -10.35 0.64 19.77
C PRO A 32 -11.89 0.54 19.71
N GLU A 33 -12.61 1.61 20.04
CA GLU A 33 -14.07 1.70 19.93
C GLU A 33 -14.58 1.86 18.50
N ASN A 34 -13.73 2.30 17.57
CA ASN A 34 -14.06 2.45 16.16
C ASN A 34 -12.84 2.14 15.26
N PRO A 35 -12.48 0.84 15.11
CA PRO A 35 -11.24 0.45 14.44
C PRO A 35 -11.31 0.59 12.91
N GLN A 36 -12.48 0.89 12.35
CA GLN A 36 -12.68 1.00 10.91
C GLN A 36 -12.39 2.42 10.40
N MET A 37 -11.90 2.52 9.16
CA MET A 37 -11.61 3.75 8.46
C MET A 37 -12.39 3.81 7.15
N THR A 38 -12.88 5.00 6.78
CA THR A 38 -13.49 5.18 5.46
C THR A 38 -12.46 5.00 4.35
N THR A 39 -12.87 4.36 3.26
CA THR A 39 -11.96 4.05 2.15
C THR A 39 -11.43 5.32 1.45
N MET A 40 -12.19 6.41 1.47
CA MET A 40 -11.73 7.72 1.01
C MET A 40 -10.66 8.35 1.90
N LYS A 41 -10.77 8.21 3.22
CA LYS A 41 -9.70 8.65 4.13
C LYS A 41 -8.43 7.82 3.88
N LEU A 42 -8.58 6.50 3.72
CA LEU A 42 -7.45 5.62 3.43
C LEU A 42 -6.74 5.98 2.11
N GLN A 43 -7.47 6.23 1.02
CA GLN A 43 -6.89 6.66 -0.27
C GLN A 43 -6.07 7.95 -0.14
N LYS A 44 -6.56 8.93 0.64
CA LYS A 44 -5.81 10.17 0.89
C LYS A 44 -4.54 9.94 1.72
N LEU A 45 -4.60 9.05 2.71
CA LEU A 45 -3.44 8.77 3.57
C LEU A 45 -2.33 8.05 2.79
N VAL A 46 -2.65 7.04 1.98
CA VAL A 46 -1.62 6.39 1.13
C VAL A 46 -1.00 7.36 0.13
N TYR A 47 -1.80 8.29 -0.40
CA TYR A 47 -1.29 9.37 -1.24
C TYR A 47 -0.31 10.28 -0.50
N TYR A 48 -0.64 10.71 0.72
CA TYR A 48 0.28 11.54 1.50
C TYR A 48 1.58 10.80 1.84
N CYS A 49 1.53 9.49 2.14
CA CYS A 49 2.73 8.68 2.34
C CYS A 49 3.64 8.70 1.10
N GLN A 50 3.08 8.43 -0.09
CA GLN A 50 3.84 8.45 -1.35
C GLN A 50 4.39 9.84 -1.66
N ALA A 51 3.56 10.88 -1.56
CA ALA A 51 3.95 12.24 -1.87
C ALA A 51 5.05 12.76 -0.94
N TRP A 52 4.95 12.45 0.36
CA TRP A 52 5.95 12.83 1.35
C TRP A 52 7.28 12.11 1.10
N HIS A 53 7.23 10.80 0.88
CA HIS A 53 8.43 10.01 0.60
C HIS A 53 9.10 10.43 -0.71
N LEU A 54 8.31 10.63 -1.78
CA LEU A 54 8.83 11.09 -3.06
C LEU A 54 9.49 12.47 -2.94
N ALA A 55 8.90 13.38 -2.16
CA ALA A 55 9.46 14.70 -1.97
C ALA A 55 10.82 14.64 -1.24
N TRP A 56 10.96 13.82 -0.19
CA TRP A 56 12.14 13.82 0.69
C TRP A 56 13.22 12.84 0.24
N ASP A 57 12.85 11.64 -0.16
CA ASP A 57 13.77 10.56 -0.53
C ASP A 57 14.03 10.53 -2.04
N GLY A 58 13.18 11.19 -2.85
CA GLY A 58 13.36 11.34 -4.30
C GLY A 58 12.91 10.13 -5.13
N TRP A 59 12.28 9.13 -4.51
CA TRP A 59 11.74 7.95 -5.19
C TRP A 59 10.40 7.51 -4.58
N ALA A 60 9.68 6.66 -5.31
CA ALA A 60 8.35 6.17 -4.96
C ALA A 60 8.42 5.08 -3.87
N MET A 61 7.69 5.25 -2.76
CA MET A 61 7.66 4.30 -1.63
C MET A 61 7.10 2.95 -2.05
N PHE A 62 6.10 2.98 -2.93
CA PHE A 62 5.48 1.81 -3.53
C PHE A 62 5.26 2.05 -5.04
N PRO A 63 5.21 0.98 -5.84
CA PRO A 63 5.17 1.08 -7.30
C PRO A 63 3.78 1.41 -7.87
N GLU A 64 2.70 1.19 -7.11
CA GLU A 64 1.35 1.41 -7.61
C GLU A 64 1.06 2.89 -7.90
N GLU A 65 0.49 3.15 -9.08
CA GLU A 65 0.19 4.49 -9.55
C GLU A 65 -0.91 5.16 -8.70
N ILE A 66 -0.77 6.47 -8.49
CA ILE A 66 -1.83 7.33 -7.98
C ILE A 66 -2.33 8.22 -9.11
N GLN A 67 -3.64 8.18 -9.34
CA GLN A 67 -4.31 8.93 -10.39
C GLN A 67 -5.14 10.08 -9.82
N ALA A 68 -5.20 11.19 -10.55
CA ALA A 68 -6.04 12.33 -10.22
C ALA A 68 -7.47 12.11 -10.73
N TRP A 69 -8.33 11.55 -9.88
CA TRP A 69 -9.76 11.40 -10.19
C TRP A 69 -10.55 12.64 -9.75
N ALA A 70 -11.82 12.73 -10.18
CA ALA A 70 -12.68 13.88 -9.87
C ALA A 70 -12.84 14.17 -8.37
N SER A 71 -12.74 13.15 -7.51
CA SER A 71 -12.87 13.28 -6.05
C SER A 71 -11.54 13.35 -5.31
N GLY A 72 -10.42 13.48 -6.05
CA GLY A 72 -9.07 13.55 -5.49
C GLY A 72 -8.16 12.40 -5.93
N PRO A 73 -6.97 12.28 -5.31
CA PRO A 73 -6.02 11.23 -5.64
C PRO A 73 -6.56 9.87 -5.25
N VAL A 74 -6.48 8.91 -6.17
CA VAL A 74 -6.93 7.53 -5.98
C VAL A 74 -5.83 6.60 -6.49
N CYS A 75 -5.45 5.62 -5.66
CA CYS A 75 -4.71 4.46 -6.15
C CYS A 75 -5.72 3.43 -6.68
N PRO A 76 -5.76 3.15 -8.01
CA PRO A 76 -6.73 2.22 -8.59
C PRO A 76 -6.56 0.79 -8.08
N ALA A 77 -5.31 0.34 -7.91
CA ALA A 77 -5.00 -0.99 -7.36
C ALA A 77 -5.64 -1.19 -5.97
N LEU A 78 -5.62 -0.14 -5.13
CA LEU A 78 -6.29 -0.16 -3.83
C LEU A 78 -7.82 -0.04 -3.98
N TYR A 79 -8.31 0.82 -4.89
CA TYR A 79 -9.72 1.05 -5.14
C TYR A 79 -10.47 -0.20 -5.57
N GLU A 80 -9.93 -0.97 -6.51
CA GLU A 80 -10.59 -2.18 -7.03
C GLU A 80 -10.85 -3.22 -5.93
N VAL A 81 -10.04 -3.24 -4.86
CA VAL A 81 -10.18 -4.20 -3.76
C VAL A 81 -11.31 -3.81 -2.81
N HIS A 82 -11.51 -2.52 -2.55
CA HIS A 82 -12.57 -2.03 -1.67
C HIS A 82 -13.77 -1.46 -2.42
N ARG A 83 -13.85 -1.65 -3.75
CA ARG A 83 -14.94 -1.10 -4.56
C ARG A 83 -16.30 -1.56 -4.04
N GLY A 84 -17.18 -0.59 -3.77
CA GLY A 84 -18.49 -0.83 -3.16
C GLY A 84 -18.48 -1.00 -1.63
N ILE A 85 -17.30 -0.94 -1.00
CA ILE A 85 -17.09 -0.98 0.45
C ILE A 85 -16.62 0.41 0.89
N PHE A 86 -17.36 1.03 1.81
CA PHE A 86 -17.11 2.42 2.19
C PHE A 86 -16.30 2.57 3.49
N ALA A 87 -16.13 1.49 4.26
CA ALA A 87 -15.29 1.43 5.45
C ALA A 87 -14.59 0.08 5.57
N VAL A 88 -13.32 0.09 5.94
CA VAL A 88 -12.46 -1.09 6.07
C VAL A 88 -11.67 -1.02 7.37
N GLY A 89 -11.23 -2.16 7.90
CA GLY A 89 -10.44 -2.24 9.12
C GLY A 89 -9.19 -3.13 8.93
N PRO A 90 -8.42 -3.36 10.01
CA PRO A 90 -7.25 -4.23 9.96
C PRO A 90 -7.60 -5.64 9.44
N GLY A 91 -6.66 -6.24 8.73
CA GLY A 91 -6.77 -7.53 8.06
C GLY A 91 -7.49 -7.49 6.72
N PHE A 92 -8.04 -6.34 6.31
CA PHE A 92 -8.82 -6.25 5.07
C PHE A 92 -7.97 -6.57 3.82
N PHE A 93 -6.69 -6.19 3.81
CA PHE A 93 -5.80 -6.44 2.68
C PHE A 93 -4.88 -7.64 2.88
N ALA A 94 -5.07 -8.45 3.94
CA ALA A 94 -4.17 -9.54 4.33
C ALA A 94 -3.86 -10.55 3.19
N LYS A 95 -4.82 -10.80 2.28
CA LYS A 95 -4.65 -11.70 1.13
C LYS A 95 -3.79 -11.14 -0.01
N ARG A 96 -3.42 -9.86 0.06
CA ARG A 96 -2.66 -9.13 -0.96
C ARG A 96 -1.29 -8.64 -0.47
N LEU A 97 -0.97 -8.92 0.79
CA LEU A 97 0.36 -8.67 1.32
C LEU A 97 1.36 -9.55 0.56
N HIS A 98 2.41 -8.93 0.03
CA HIS A 98 3.52 -9.55 -0.71
C HIS A 98 3.15 -10.46 -1.91
N VAL A 99 2.07 -10.17 -2.65
CA VAL A 99 1.83 -10.82 -3.95
C VAL A 99 2.74 -10.18 -5.02
N ARG A 100 3.80 -10.88 -5.42
CA ARG A 100 4.42 -10.66 -6.74
C ARG A 100 3.59 -11.40 -7.78
N SER A 101 2.92 -10.68 -8.66
CA SER A 101 2.54 -11.20 -9.97
C SER A 101 3.41 -10.50 -11.00
N ASP A 102 4.50 -11.15 -11.36
CA ASP A 102 5.22 -11.07 -12.63
C ASP A 102 4.66 -10.04 -13.62
N VAL A 103 5.08 -8.78 -13.51
CA VAL A 103 4.89 -7.81 -14.61
C VAL A 103 6.01 -8.06 -15.62
N SER A 104 5.85 -9.15 -16.35
CA SER A 104 6.62 -9.50 -17.55
C SER A 104 5.78 -10.43 -18.42
N ASN A 105 4.65 -9.93 -18.94
CA ASN A 105 4.25 -10.17 -20.33
C ASN A 105 3.07 -9.27 -20.74
N ALA A 106 3.35 -8.19 -21.45
CA ALA A 106 2.42 -7.62 -22.41
C ALA A 106 3.29 -7.05 -23.54
N GLY A 107 3.43 -7.83 -24.60
CA GLY A 107 4.05 -7.42 -25.86
C GLY A 107 3.16 -6.53 -26.70
#